data_AF-A0A8S3H8L1-F1
#
_entry.id   AF-A0A8S3H8L1-F1
#
_cell.length_a   1.000
_cell.length_b   1.000
_cell.length_c   1.000
_cell.angle_alpha   90.00
_cell.angle_beta   90.00
_cell.angle_gamma   90.00
#
_symmetry.space_group_name_H-M   'P 1'
#
loop_
_entity.id
_entity.type
_entity.pdbx_description
1 polymer ?
#
loop_
_entity_poly.entity_id
_entity_poly.type
_entity_poly.pdbx_seq_one_letter_code
_entity_poly.pdbx_strand_id
1 'polypeptide(L)'
;IRRQIAAIDILYERGMYFFDYGNAFLLTAKDAGAPIGDSDDNHLIRFKYPSYVQDIMGDIFSLGFGPFRWVCASGLASDLKETDKIAGDIIKEQMSSKDIPANVLKQYYNNLKWIEEAEDAKLVVGSQARILYSDQMGRIKIGLAFNQAVRTGRLKGPVILSRDHHDVSGTDSPFRETANIDDGSAFCADMSVQNVIGDSFRGATWVALHNGGGTGFGQAINGGFGMFLDGSTKADENIQQMLYWDVINGVSR
;
A
#
# COMPACT_ATOMS: atom_id res chain seq x y z
N ILE A 1 21.54 6.77 -18.47
CA ILE A 1 21.61 6.24 -17.08
C ILE A 1 22.97 6.45 -16.42
N ARG A 2 24.12 5.96 -16.95
CA ARG A 2 25.46 6.18 -16.33
C ARG A 2 25.80 7.65 -16.05
N ARG A 3 25.55 8.55 -17.00
CA ARG A 3 25.75 10.01 -16.82
C ARG A 3 24.88 10.61 -15.71
N GLN A 4 23.69 10.05 -15.48
CA GLN A 4 22.78 10.51 -14.44
C GLN A 4 23.28 10.08 -13.06
N ILE A 5 23.78 8.84 -12.92
CA ILE A 5 24.44 8.38 -11.70
C ILE A 5 25.64 9.27 -11.35
N ALA A 6 26.53 9.56 -12.32
CA ALA A 6 27.68 10.43 -12.06
C ALA A 6 27.27 11.84 -11.58
N ALA A 7 26.14 12.37 -12.05
CA ALA A 7 25.60 13.64 -11.56
C ALA A 7 25.02 13.50 -10.14
N ILE A 8 24.32 12.40 -9.85
CA ILE A 8 23.80 12.08 -8.52
C ILE A 8 24.96 11.93 -7.53
N ASP A 9 26.04 11.23 -7.88
CA ASP A 9 27.25 11.08 -7.07
C ASP A 9 27.80 12.44 -6.63
N ILE A 10 28.02 13.35 -7.58
CA ILE A 10 28.56 14.69 -7.33
C ILE A 10 27.66 15.48 -6.37
N LEU A 11 26.33 15.39 -6.54
CA LEU A 11 25.38 16.12 -5.69
C LEU A 11 25.25 15.47 -4.30
N TYR A 12 25.26 14.14 -4.24
CA TYR A 12 25.21 13.37 -2.99
C TYR A 12 26.44 13.65 -2.11
N GLU A 13 27.63 13.68 -2.70
CA GLU A 13 28.87 14.09 -2.02
C GLU A 13 28.81 15.53 -1.49
N ARG A 14 27.94 16.37 -2.06
CA ARG A 14 27.67 17.74 -1.61
C ARG A 14 26.49 17.85 -0.63
N GLY A 15 25.98 16.73 -0.15
CA GLY A 15 24.91 16.67 0.86
C GLY A 15 23.49 16.61 0.30
N MET A 16 23.31 16.37 -1.00
CA MET A 16 21.97 16.05 -1.54
C MET A 16 21.52 14.69 -1.04
N TYR A 17 20.34 14.62 -0.42
CA TYR A 17 19.69 13.35 -0.10
C TYR A 17 19.07 12.75 -1.36
N PHE A 18 19.42 11.50 -1.68
CA PHE A 18 18.94 10.76 -2.84
C PHE A 18 18.42 9.38 -2.43
N PHE A 19 17.38 8.91 -3.12
CA PHE A 19 16.83 7.57 -2.95
C PHE A 19 16.19 7.08 -4.26
N ASP A 20 16.14 5.76 -4.46
CA ASP A 20 15.43 5.13 -5.60
C ASP A 20 13.92 5.06 -5.33
N TYR A 21 13.10 5.48 -6.30
CA TYR A 21 11.63 5.54 -6.16
C TYR A 21 10.91 4.25 -6.58
N GLY A 22 11.62 3.11 -6.63
CA GLY A 22 11.03 1.83 -6.96
C GLY A 22 10.67 1.68 -8.45
N ASN A 23 11.45 2.31 -9.32
CA ASN A 23 11.30 2.22 -10.78
C ASN A 23 12.45 1.41 -11.42
N ALA A 24 13.18 0.63 -10.62
CA ALA A 24 14.34 -0.17 -11.04
C ALA A 24 15.48 0.67 -11.65
N PHE A 25 15.60 1.95 -11.30
CA PHE A 25 16.65 2.83 -11.81
C PHE A 25 18.04 2.35 -11.38
N LEU A 26 18.24 2.03 -10.11
CA LEU A 26 19.54 1.51 -9.62
C LEU A 26 19.89 0.14 -10.20
N LEU A 27 18.91 -0.75 -10.37
CA LEU A 27 19.11 -2.05 -11.03
C LEU A 27 19.57 -1.86 -12.48
N THR A 28 18.84 -1.06 -13.25
CA THR A 28 19.19 -0.77 -14.65
C THR A 28 20.53 -0.05 -14.76
N ALA A 29 20.85 0.81 -13.81
CA ALA A 29 22.14 1.50 -13.77
C ALA A 29 23.30 0.53 -13.49
N LYS A 30 23.13 -0.43 -12.59
CA LYS A 30 24.09 -1.53 -12.35
C LYS A 30 24.29 -2.36 -13.60
N ASP A 31 23.21 -2.79 -14.25
CA ASP A 31 23.28 -3.58 -15.49
C ASP A 31 23.97 -2.82 -16.63
N ALA A 32 23.82 -1.50 -16.65
CA ALA A 32 24.54 -0.62 -17.57
C ALA A 32 26.01 -0.37 -17.19
N GLY A 33 26.51 -0.99 -16.12
CA GLY A 33 27.89 -0.89 -15.64
C GLY A 33 28.21 0.37 -14.83
N ALA A 34 27.22 1.00 -14.19
CA ALA A 34 27.50 2.08 -13.24
C ALA A 34 28.08 1.51 -11.92
N PRO A 35 29.06 2.18 -11.29
CA PRO A 35 29.73 1.72 -10.08
C PRO A 35 28.87 1.98 -8.82
N ILE A 36 27.71 1.33 -8.74
CA ILE A 36 26.68 1.60 -7.72
C ILE A 36 26.16 0.36 -7.00
N GLY A 37 26.69 -0.83 -7.30
CA GLY A 37 26.38 -2.06 -6.60
C GLY A 37 27.64 -2.67 -6.01
N ASP A 38 27.49 -3.38 -4.89
CA ASP A 38 28.60 -4.14 -4.32
C ASP A 38 29.13 -5.18 -5.33
N SER A 39 30.46 -5.38 -5.31
CA SER A 39 31.17 -6.34 -6.17
C SER A 39 31.10 -7.78 -5.65
N ASP A 40 30.49 -8.03 -4.50
CA ASP A 40 30.73 -9.26 -3.73
C ASP A 40 29.51 -10.19 -3.61
N ASP A 41 29.87 -11.48 -3.65
CA ASP A 41 29.16 -12.73 -3.91
C ASP A 41 28.06 -13.14 -2.90
N ASN A 42 27.53 -12.21 -2.09
CA ASN A 42 26.69 -12.56 -0.93
C ASN A 42 25.18 -12.67 -1.22
N HIS A 43 24.77 -12.91 -2.47
CA HIS A 43 23.37 -13.09 -2.91
C HIS A 43 22.38 -11.92 -2.61
N LEU A 44 22.78 -10.91 -1.85
CA LEU A 44 22.02 -9.69 -1.58
C LEU A 44 22.59 -8.53 -2.42
N ILE A 45 21.83 -8.07 -3.42
CA ILE A 45 22.24 -6.90 -4.20
C ILE A 45 22.05 -5.65 -3.35
N ARG A 46 23.14 -5.10 -2.85
CA ARG A 46 23.15 -3.80 -2.16
C ARG A 46 23.63 -2.71 -3.09
N PHE A 47 22.87 -1.62 -3.15
CA PHE A 47 23.23 -0.43 -3.92
C PHE A 47 23.83 0.64 -3.01
N LYS A 48 24.63 1.53 -3.61
CA LYS A 48 25.20 2.71 -2.93
C LYS A 48 24.15 3.62 -2.31
N TYR A 49 22.94 3.63 -2.86
CA TYR A 49 21.82 4.45 -2.40
C TYR A 49 20.65 3.58 -1.99
N PRO A 50 19.93 3.94 -0.92
CA PRO A 50 18.74 3.19 -0.52
C PRO A 50 17.59 3.42 -1.51
N SER A 51 16.69 2.47 -1.59
CA SER A 51 15.34 2.74 -2.12
C SER A 51 14.50 3.47 -1.07
N TYR A 52 13.43 4.15 -1.49
CA TYR A 52 12.48 4.75 -0.55
C TYR A 52 11.78 3.70 0.32
N VAL A 53 11.73 2.44 -0.10
CA VAL A 53 11.22 1.36 0.74
C VAL A 53 12.23 1.00 1.83
N GLN A 54 13.50 0.91 1.49
CA GLN A 54 14.56 0.65 2.46
C GLN A 54 14.65 1.73 3.54
N ASP A 55 14.47 3.00 3.18
CA ASP A 55 14.70 4.12 4.11
C ASP A 55 13.41 4.69 4.73
N ILE A 56 12.24 4.44 4.14
CA ILE A 56 10.98 5.08 4.56
C ILE A 56 9.82 4.08 4.65
N MET A 57 9.44 3.43 3.53
CA MET A 57 8.17 2.69 3.48
C MET A 57 8.20 1.34 4.17
N GLY A 58 9.35 0.68 4.26
CA GLY A 58 9.48 -0.65 4.85
C GLY A 58 8.91 -0.68 6.26
N ASP A 59 9.31 0.29 7.10
CA ASP A 59 8.80 0.45 8.45
C ASP A 59 7.30 0.78 8.47
N ILE A 60 6.78 1.51 7.48
CA ILE A 60 5.35 1.82 7.36
C ILE A 60 4.56 0.54 7.05
N PHE A 61 5.08 -0.31 6.16
CA PHE A 61 4.52 -1.63 5.86
C PHE A 61 4.61 -2.57 7.06
N SER A 62 5.70 -2.58 7.83
CA SER A 62 5.79 -3.38 9.06
C SER A 62 4.76 -2.98 10.12
N LEU A 63 4.18 -1.77 10.04
CA LEU A 63 3.05 -1.33 10.88
C LEU A 63 1.68 -1.70 10.28
N GLY A 64 1.64 -2.33 9.12
CA GLY A 64 0.44 -2.69 8.37
C GLY A 64 -0.17 -1.54 7.56
N PHE A 65 0.41 -0.33 7.60
CA PHE A 65 -0.08 0.81 6.84
C PHE A 65 0.24 0.65 5.37
N GLY A 66 -0.77 0.77 4.53
CA GLY A 66 -0.58 0.72 3.09
C GLY A 66 -1.81 1.24 2.35
N PRO A 67 -1.80 1.25 1.02
CA PRO A 67 -2.85 1.88 0.24
C PRO A 67 -4.19 1.20 0.48
N PHE A 68 -5.16 1.96 0.96
CA PHE A 68 -6.55 1.55 1.09
C PHE A 68 -7.39 2.45 0.19
N ARG A 69 -8.07 1.83 -0.76
CA ARG A 69 -8.80 2.53 -1.82
C ARG A 69 -10.26 2.12 -1.83
N TRP A 70 -11.10 3.03 -2.28
CA TRP A 70 -12.47 2.68 -2.59
C TRP A 70 -13.03 3.44 -3.78
N VAL A 71 -14.13 2.90 -4.33
CA VAL A 71 -14.93 3.50 -5.39
C VAL A 71 -16.40 3.50 -4.98
N CYS A 72 -17.08 4.63 -5.11
CA CYS A 72 -18.52 4.73 -4.92
C CYS A 72 -19.24 4.29 -6.22
N ALA A 73 -19.90 3.14 -6.22
CA ALA A 73 -20.58 2.60 -7.41
C ALA A 73 -21.80 3.42 -7.86
N SER A 74 -22.30 4.32 -7.01
CA SER A 74 -23.33 5.29 -7.40
C SER A 74 -22.83 6.33 -8.42
N GLY A 75 -21.51 6.54 -8.52
CA GLY A 75 -20.92 7.59 -9.34
C GLY A 75 -21.18 9.01 -8.83
N LEU A 76 -21.75 9.18 -7.62
CA LEU A 76 -22.08 10.47 -7.06
C LEU A 76 -20.94 11.06 -6.23
N ALA A 77 -20.58 12.31 -6.52
CA ALA A 77 -19.59 13.05 -5.72
C ALA A 77 -20.03 13.23 -4.25
N SER A 78 -21.34 13.26 -3.99
CA SER A 78 -21.87 13.30 -2.63
C SER A 78 -21.55 12.04 -1.83
N ASP A 79 -21.58 10.86 -2.45
CA ASP A 79 -21.19 9.62 -1.77
C ASP A 79 -19.69 9.63 -1.49
N LEU A 80 -18.86 10.15 -2.40
CA LEU A 80 -17.42 10.28 -2.17
C LEU A 80 -17.12 11.19 -0.99
N LYS A 81 -17.76 12.37 -0.95
CA LYS A 81 -17.64 13.30 0.18
C LYS A 81 -18.07 12.68 1.50
N GLU A 82 -19.13 11.88 1.47
CA GLU A 82 -19.62 11.18 2.64
C GLU A 82 -18.65 10.09 3.10
N THR A 83 -18.05 9.34 2.16
CA THR A 83 -17.00 8.37 2.49
C THR A 83 -15.73 9.03 3.01
N ASP A 84 -15.33 10.20 2.49
CA ASP A 84 -14.19 10.97 2.99
C ASP A 84 -14.42 11.36 4.45
N LYS A 85 -15.62 11.85 4.79
CA LYS A 85 -16.01 12.17 6.16
C LYS A 85 -15.98 10.94 7.07
N ILE A 86 -16.60 9.84 6.66
CA ILE A 86 -16.62 8.60 7.45
C ILE A 86 -15.19 8.11 7.71
N ALA A 87 -14.32 8.11 6.70
CA ALA A 87 -12.93 7.70 6.85
C ALA A 87 -12.17 8.61 7.83
N GLY A 88 -12.33 9.93 7.72
CA GLY A 88 -11.74 10.90 8.64
C GLY A 88 -12.21 10.71 10.09
N ASP A 89 -13.50 10.45 10.30
CA ASP A 89 -14.07 10.20 11.64
C ASP A 89 -13.47 8.93 12.26
N ILE A 90 -13.33 7.84 11.49
CA ILE A 90 -12.71 6.59 11.96
C ILE A 90 -11.22 6.77 12.28
N ILE A 91 -10.49 7.56 11.48
CA ILE A 91 -9.09 7.88 11.77
C ILE A 91 -8.98 8.66 13.09
N LYS A 92 -9.81 9.68 13.31
CA LYS A 92 -9.85 10.44 14.58
C LYS A 92 -10.14 9.53 15.77
N GLU A 93 -11.04 8.55 15.60
CA GLU A 93 -11.30 7.53 16.61
C GLU A 93 -10.04 6.70 16.90
N GLN A 94 -9.33 6.21 15.87
CA GLN A 94 -8.11 5.41 16.07
C GLN A 94 -7.02 6.20 16.80
N MET A 95 -6.86 7.46 16.44
CA MET A 95 -5.90 8.37 17.08
C MET A 95 -6.21 8.63 18.57
N SER A 96 -7.46 8.42 19.00
CA SER A 96 -7.90 8.64 20.38
C SER A 96 -7.67 7.42 21.30
N SER A 97 -7.11 6.33 20.77
CA SER A 97 -6.77 5.13 21.55
C SER A 97 -5.69 5.43 22.60
N LYS A 98 -5.86 4.90 23.83
CA LYS A 98 -5.05 5.28 25.01
C LYS A 98 -3.58 4.88 24.94
N ASP A 99 -3.20 3.97 24.06
CA ASP A 99 -1.84 3.42 23.99
C ASP A 99 -1.32 3.34 22.54
N ILE A 100 -1.74 4.28 21.68
CA ILE A 100 -1.30 4.31 20.30
C ILE A 100 0.21 4.62 20.19
N PRO A 101 1.02 3.76 19.54
CA PRO A 101 2.44 4.05 19.34
C PRO A 101 2.65 5.35 18.53
N ALA A 102 3.69 6.12 18.86
CA ALA A 102 3.93 7.44 18.24
C ALA A 102 4.11 7.37 16.72
N ASN A 103 4.76 6.31 16.22
CA ASN A 103 4.93 6.08 14.78
C ASN A 103 3.59 5.76 14.09
N VAL A 104 2.70 4.97 14.72
CA VAL A 104 1.34 4.69 14.23
C VAL A 104 0.48 5.96 14.25
N LEU A 105 0.52 6.73 15.34
CA LEU A 105 -0.18 8.01 15.45
C LEU A 105 0.24 8.99 14.35
N LYS A 106 1.54 9.06 14.03
CA LYS A 106 2.06 9.89 12.93
C LYS A 106 1.46 9.48 11.58
N GLN A 107 1.34 8.17 11.31
CA GLN A 107 0.73 7.71 10.05
C GLN A 107 -0.74 8.08 9.97
N TYR A 108 -1.51 7.90 11.04
CA TYR A 108 -2.91 8.35 11.08
C TYR A 108 -3.04 9.86 10.90
N TYR A 109 -2.19 10.66 11.55
CA TYR A 109 -2.19 12.11 11.39
C TYR A 109 -1.97 12.53 9.94
N ASN A 110 -0.99 11.94 9.25
CA ASN A 110 -0.71 12.24 7.85
C ASN A 110 -1.92 11.91 6.95
N ASN A 111 -2.55 10.76 7.19
CA ASN A 111 -3.71 10.30 6.41
C ASN A 111 -4.99 11.08 6.73
N LEU A 112 -5.14 11.57 7.97
CA LEU A 112 -6.23 12.46 8.34
C LEU A 112 -6.10 13.80 7.61
N LYS A 113 -4.92 14.41 7.65
CA LYS A 113 -4.67 15.66 6.95
C LYS A 113 -4.96 15.51 5.45
N TRP A 114 -4.48 14.42 4.86
CA TRP A 114 -4.75 14.09 3.47
C TRP A 114 -6.26 14.01 3.18
N ILE A 115 -7.02 13.20 3.91
CA ILE A 115 -8.44 12.99 3.60
C ILE A 115 -9.28 14.27 3.78
N GLU A 116 -8.89 15.15 4.71
CA GLU A 116 -9.53 16.46 4.92
C GLU A 116 -9.23 17.46 3.78
N GLU A 117 -8.09 17.34 3.10
CA GLU A 117 -7.67 18.24 2.01
C GLU A 117 -7.96 17.65 0.60
N ALA A 118 -8.32 16.36 0.50
CA ALA A 118 -8.35 15.63 -0.77
C ALA A 118 -9.48 16.04 -1.73
N GLU A 119 -10.57 16.65 -1.23
CA GLU A 119 -11.64 17.23 -2.07
C GLU A 119 -11.12 18.49 -2.79
N ASP A 120 -10.42 19.37 -2.07
CA ASP A 120 -9.91 20.64 -2.59
C ASP A 120 -8.81 20.45 -3.64
N ALA A 121 -8.06 19.35 -3.56
CA ALA A 121 -7.04 18.99 -4.54
C ALA A 121 -7.61 18.60 -5.93
N LYS A 122 -8.92 18.33 -6.05
CA LYS A 122 -9.62 18.03 -7.32
C LYS A 122 -8.96 16.92 -8.16
N LEU A 123 -8.54 15.84 -7.50
CA LEU A 123 -7.79 14.73 -8.12
C LEU A 123 -8.68 13.64 -8.75
N VAL A 124 -10.00 13.76 -8.64
CA VAL A 124 -10.94 12.76 -9.16
C VAL A 124 -11.00 12.83 -10.68
N VAL A 125 -10.70 11.72 -11.34
CA VAL A 125 -10.87 11.53 -12.78
C VAL A 125 -11.61 10.21 -13.03
N GLY A 126 -12.72 10.26 -13.76
CA GLY A 126 -13.55 9.09 -14.02
C GLY A 126 -14.43 8.71 -12.83
N SER A 127 -14.20 7.54 -12.24
CA SER A 127 -15.00 7.02 -11.12
C SER A 127 -14.80 7.85 -9.85
N GLN A 128 -15.87 8.01 -9.06
CA GLN A 128 -15.80 8.63 -7.73
C GLN A 128 -15.02 7.72 -6.78
N ALA A 129 -13.74 8.01 -6.59
CA ALA A 129 -12.81 7.15 -5.89
C ALA A 129 -11.86 7.96 -5.01
N ARG A 130 -11.38 7.32 -3.94
CA ARG A 130 -10.42 7.88 -3.00
C ARG A 130 -9.40 6.82 -2.60
N ILE A 131 -8.26 7.30 -2.13
CA ILE A 131 -7.18 6.52 -1.54
C ILE A 131 -6.77 7.20 -0.23
N LEU A 132 -6.30 6.43 0.74
CA LEU A 132 -5.46 6.85 1.87
C LEU A 132 -4.63 5.65 2.32
N TYR A 133 -3.76 5.83 3.31
CA TYR A 133 -3.07 4.72 3.97
C TYR A 133 -3.71 4.41 5.31
N SER A 134 -3.87 3.12 5.61
CA SER A 134 -4.40 2.65 6.89
C SER A 134 -3.83 1.29 7.26
N ASP A 135 -3.66 1.05 8.55
CA ASP A 135 -3.36 -0.28 9.11
C ASP A 135 -4.59 -1.20 9.11
N GLN A 136 -4.38 -2.44 9.57
CA GLN A 136 -5.40 -3.48 9.69
C GLN A 136 -6.69 -3.00 10.36
N MET A 137 -6.60 -2.40 11.55
CA MET A 137 -7.77 -2.01 12.32
C MET A 137 -8.52 -0.87 11.64
N GLY A 138 -7.79 0.12 11.11
CA GLY A 138 -8.39 1.22 10.37
C GLY A 138 -9.09 0.73 9.09
N ARG A 139 -8.47 -0.18 8.31
CA ARG A 139 -9.09 -0.75 7.10
C ARG A 139 -10.40 -1.47 7.41
N ILE A 140 -10.41 -2.32 8.45
CA ILE A 140 -11.62 -3.05 8.89
C ILE A 140 -12.70 -2.07 9.33
N LYS A 141 -12.37 -1.10 10.20
CA LYS A 141 -13.37 -0.15 10.73
C LYS A 141 -13.94 0.76 9.65
N ILE A 142 -13.11 1.25 8.73
CA ILE A 142 -13.58 2.06 7.59
C ILE A 142 -14.49 1.21 6.69
N GLY A 143 -14.07 -0.02 6.35
CA GLY A 143 -14.88 -0.94 5.53
C GLY A 143 -16.25 -1.23 6.14
N LEU A 144 -16.30 -1.54 7.44
CA LEU A 144 -17.56 -1.77 8.17
C LEU A 144 -18.44 -0.51 8.20
N ALA A 145 -17.84 0.67 8.43
CA ALA A 145 -18.57 1.94 8.44
C ALA A 145 -19.16 2.28 7.08
N PHE A 146 -18.43 2.03 5.99
CA PHE A 146 -18.96 2.16 4.63
C PHE A 146 -20.11 1.19 4.38
N ASN A 147 -19.94 -0.09 4.72
CA ASN A 147 -20.99 -1.08 4.51
C ASN A 147 -22.27 -0.75 5.30
N GLN A 148 -22.13 -0.26 6.54
CA GLN A 148 -23.25 0.25 7.35
C GLN A 148 -23.90 1.48 6.71
N ALA A 149 -23.12 2.39 6.12
CA ALA A 149 -23.64 3.57 5.44
C ALA A 149 -24.40 3.21 4.15
N VAL A 150 -23.99 2.15 3.44
CA VAL A 150 -24.76 1.57 2.33
C VAL A 150 -26.08 0.97 2.85
N ARG A 151 -26.02 0.13 3.89
CA ARG A 151 -27.19 -0.53 4.51
C ARG A 151 -28.27 0.45 4.96
N THR A 152 -27.85 1.60 5.48
CA THR A 152 -28.75 2.63 6.03
C THR A 152 -29.21 3.66 4.99
N GLY A 153 -28.71 3.60 3.75
CA GLY A 153 -29.02 4.57 2.70
C GLY A 153 -28.36 5.96 2.89
N ARG A 154 -27.41 6.07 3.83
CA ARG A 154 -26.54 7.25 3.98
C ARG A 154 -25.69 7.43 2.72
N LEU A 155 -25.16 6.33 2.18
CA LEU A 155 -24.61 6.26 0.82
C LEU A 155 -25.70 5.82 -0.16
N LYS A 156 -25.72 6.39 -1.36
CA LYS A 156 -26.74 6.13 -2.38
C LYS A 156 -26.51 4.86 -3.18
N GLY A 157 -25.29 4.31 -3.15
CA GLY A 157 -24.99 3.03 -3.78
C GLY A 157 -23.89 2.27 -3.06
N PRO A 158 -23.62 1.04 -3.52
CA PRO A 158 -22.54 0.19 -3.02
C PRO A 158 -21.17 0.87 -3.09
N VAL A 159 -20.23 0.35 -2.30
CA VAL A 159 -18.82 0.77 -2.32
C VAL A 159 -17.95 -0.41 -2.68
N ILE A 160 -16.91 -0.20 -3.48
CA ILE A 160 -15.92 -1.21 -3.80
C ILE A 160 -14.64 -0.86 -3.06
N LEU A 161 -14.20 -1.70 -2.14
CA LEU A 161 -12.87 -1.62 -1.54
C LEU A 161 -11.85 -2.27 -2.48
N SER A 162 -10.64 -1.71 -2.54
CA SER A 162 -9.50 -2.28 -3.25
C SER A 162 -8.21 -1.62 -2.76
N ARG A 163 -7.09 -1.90 -3.42
CA ARG A 163 -5.79 -1.27 -3.19
C ARG A 163 -4.88 -1.40 -4.40
N ASP A 164 -3.79 -0.65 -4.41
CA ASP A 164 -2.66 -0.99 -5.28
C ASP A 164 -1.97 -2.26 -4.77
N HIS A 165 -1.15 -2.90 -5.60
CA HIS A 165 -0.35 -4.05 -5.18
C HIS A 165 0.86 -3.61 -4.35
N HIS A 166 1.25 -2.33 -4.41
CA HIS A 166 2.25 -1.70 -3.54
C HIS A 166 1.75 -1.60 -2.09
N ASP A 167 1.74 -2.73 -1.38
CA ASP A 167 1.19 -2.87 -0.05
C ASP A 167 1.97 -3.92 0.77
N VAL A 168 1.75 -3.90 2.08
CA VAL A 168 2.44 -4.72 3.09
C VAL A 168 2.54 -6.20 2.75
N SER A 169 1.45 -6.81 2.26
CA SER A 169 1.40 -8.27 2.01
C SER A 169 1.31 -8.63 0.53
N GLY A 170 0.99 -7.64 -0.30
CA GLY A 170 0.59 -7.87 -1.68
C GLY A 170 1.74 -8.15 -2.63
N THR A 171 2.98 -7.76 -2.31
CA THR A 171 4.07 -7.81 -3.29
C THR A 171 5.39 -8.26 -2.69
N ASP A 172 5.98 -9.25 -3.35
CA ASP A 172 7.37 -9.64 -3.23
C ASP A 172 8.14 -8.96 -4.37
N SER A 173 8.99 -8.00 -4.01
CA SER A 173 9.90 -7.36 -4.96
C SER A 173 11.19 -6.93 -4.26
N PRO A 174 12.32 -7.63 -4.50
CA PRO A 174 13.58 -7.40 -3.79
C PRO A 174 14.19 -6.02 -4.06
N PHE A 175 13.73 -5.32 -5.09
CA PHE A 175 14.19 -3.98 -5.45
C PHE A 175 13.20 -2.88 -5.08
N ARG A 176 12.08 -3.24 -4.42
CA ARG A 176 11.08 -2.28 -3.96
C ARG A 176 10.41 -2.78 -2.69
N GLU A 177 9.23 -3.39 -2.74
CA GLU A 177 8.40 -3.68 -1.57
C GLU A 177 9.06 -4.53 -0.48
N THR A 178 9.93 -5.47 -0.85
CA THR A 178 10.67 -6.33 0.10
C THR A 178 12.15 -5.99 0.17
N ALA A 179 12.55 -4.81 -0.31
CA ALA A 179 13.96 -4.41 -0.37
C ALA A 179 14.60 -4.17 1.01
N ASN A 180 13.80 -3.98 2.06
CA ASN A 180 14.26 -3.83 3.45
C ASN A 180 14.33 -5.16 4.22
N ILE A 181 14.10 -6.29 3.55
CA ILE A 181 14.16 -7.63 4.16
C ILE A 181 15.57 -8.20 3.97
N ASP A 182 16.31 -8.35 5.08
CA ASP A 182 17.75 -8.69 5.08
C ASP A 182 18.05 -10.17 5.42
N ASP A 183 17.04 -11.00 5.69
CA ASP A 183 17.22 -12.42 6.04
C ASP A 183 17.46 -13.33 4.81
N GLY A 184 17.48 -12.75 3.61
CA GLY A 184 17.61 -13.45 2.33
C GLY A 184 16.29 -13.80 1.66
N SER A 185 15.15 -13.69 2.36
CA SER A 185 13.83 -14.04 1.83
C SER A 185 13.22 -12.99 0.90
N ALA A 186 13.88 -11.85 0.69
CA ALA A 186 13.42 -10.79 -0.23
C ALA A 186 13.21 -11.28 -1.68
N PHE A 187 13.90 -12.36 -2.08
CA PHE A 187 13.83 -12.99 -3.40
C PHE A 187 12.77 -14.10 -3.51
N CYS A 188 12.14 -14.47 -2.39
CA CYS A 188 11.01 -15.41 -2.39
C CYS A 188 9.75 -14.75 -2.99
N ALA A 189 8.72 -15.55 -3.27
CA ALA A 189 7.42 -15.07 -3.75
C ALA A 189 6.23 -15.64 -2.95
N ASP A 190 6.53 -16.32 -1.83
CA ASP A 190 5.55 -17.04 -1.03
C ASP A 190 4.51 -16.10 -0.41
N MET A 191 4.92 -14.93 0.08
CA MET A 191 4.02 -13.96 0.73
C MET A 191 2.89 -13.53 -0.20
N SER A 192 3.22 -13.11 -1.42
CA SER A 192 2.25 -12.61 -2.40
C SER A 192 1.30 -13.70 -2.89
N VAL A 193 1.82 -14.91 -3.10
CA VAL A 193 1.01 -16.08 -3.49
C VAL A 193 0.08 -16.48 -2.35
N GLN A 194 0.58 -16.57 -1.12
CA GLN A 194 -0.21 -16.83 0.08
C GLN A 194 -1.27 -15.75 0.29
N ASN A 195 -0.94 -14.48 0.05
CA ASN A 195 -1.88 -13.37 0.22
C ASN A 195 -3.11 -13.55 -0.65
N VAL A 196 -2.91 -13.64 -1.97
CA VAL A 196 -4.00 -13.81 -2.95
C VAL A 196 -4.82 -15.06 -2.69
N ILE A 197 -4.16 -16.18 -2.36
CA ILE A 197 -4.85 -17.43 -2.04
C ILE A 197 -5.71 -17.22 -0.80
N GLY A 198 -5.15 -16.65 0.27
CA GLY A 198 -5.88 -16.41 1.50
C GLY A 198 -7.02 -15.40 1.38
N ASP A 199 -6.90 -14.40 0.52
CA ASP A 199 -7.96 -13.44 0.20
C ASP A 199 -9.13 -14.14 -0.52
N SER A 200 -8.82 -15.07 -1.43
CA SER A 200 -9.79 -15.72 -2.32
C SER A 200 -10.86 -16.53 -1.58
N PHE A 201 -10.54 -17.06 -0.40
CA PHE A 201 -11.47 -17.82 0.43
C PHE A 201 -11.87 -17.11 1.73
N ARG A 202 -11.51 -15.82 1.88
CA ARG A 202 -11.93 -14.97 3.03
C ARG A 202 -12.95 -13.90 2.66
N GLY A 203 -13.42 -13.88 1.40
CA GLY A 203 -14.55 -13.07 0.99
C GLY A 203 -14.22 -11.87 0.10
N ALA A 204 -13.03 -11.83 -0.49
CA ALA A 204 -12.78 -10.95 -1.64
C ALA A 204 -13.80 -11.24 -2.76
N THR A 205 -14.27 -10.21 -3.45
CA THR A 205 -15.16 -10.37 -4.63
C THR A 205 -14.36 -10.82 -5.84
N TRP A 206 -13.12 -10.35 -5.98
CA TRP A 206 -12.13 -10.88 -6.91
C TRP A 206 -10.72 -10.72 -6.33
N VAL A 207 -9.80 -11.54 -6.85
CA VAL A 207 -8.37 -11.49 -6.56
C VAL A 207 -7.58 -11.48 -7.87
N ALA A 208 -6.37 -10.95 -7.83
CA ALA A 208 -5.46 -10.93 -8.98
C ALA A 208 -4.03 -11.19 -8.52
N LEU A 209 -3.28 -11.96 -9.31
CA LEU A 209 -1.84 -12.19 -9.11
C LEU A 209 -1.12 -11.86 -10.43
N HIS A 210 -0.17 -10.94 -10.38
CA HIS A 210 0.55 -10.43 -11.53
C HIS A 210 2.06 -10.68 -11.41
N ASN A 211 2.75 -10.59 -12.55
CA ASN A 211 4.19 -10.69 -12.66
C ASN A 211 4.74 -9.33 -13.14
N GLY A 212 5.64 -8.76 -12.34
CA GLY A 212 6.47 -7.62 -12.71
C GLY A 212 5.84 -6.26 -12.50
N GLY A 213 4.82 -6.15 -11.64
CA GLY A 213 4.27 -4.86 -11.26
C GLY A 213 5.34 -3.97 -10.62
N GLY A 214 5.46 -2.73 -11.12
CA GLY A 214 6.41 -1.76 -10.59
C GLY A 214 7.82 -1.89 -11.15
N THR A 215 8.53 -2.95 -10.77
CA THR A 215 9.97 -3.13 -11.08
C THR A 215 10.23 -3.80 -12.44
N GLY A 216 9.19 -4.32 -13.09
CA GLY A 216 9.27 -4.90 -14.44
C GLY A 216 9.21 -6.43 -14.46
N PHE A 217 9.01 -6.98 -15.66
CA PHE A 217 8.79 -8.42 -15.87
C PHE A 217 9.88 -9.29 -15.21
N GLY A 218 9.46 -10.24 -14.37
CA GLY A 218 10.36 -11.16 -13.66
C GLY A 218 11.03 -10.59 -12.42
N GLN A 219 10.75 -9.33 -12.06
CA GLN A 219 11.38 -8.63 -10.91
C GLN A 219 10.43 -8.46 -9.71
N ALA A 220 9.17 -8.88 -9.85
CA ALA A 220 8.19 -8.87 -8.78
C ALA A 220 7.10 -9.92 -9.00
N ILE A 221 6.55 -10.45 -7.92
CA ILE A 221 5.26 -11.14 -7.90
C ILE A 221 4.33 -10.30 -7.03
N ASN A 222 3.20 -9.87 -7.58
CA ASN A 222 2.38 -8.84 -6.94
C ASN A 222 0.89 -9.13 -7.10
N GLY A 223 0.16 -9.18 -5.98
CA GLY A 223 -1.24 -9.50 -5.88
C GLY A 223 -2.10 -8.40 -5.24
N GLY A 224 -3.39 -8.48 -5.52
CA GLY A 224 -4.39 -7.54 -5.04
C GLY A 224 -5.80 -8.10 -5.09
N PHE A 225 -6.75 -7.29 -4.62
CA PHE A 225 -8.13 -7.70 -4.45
C PHE A 225 -9.12 -6.58 -4.81
N GLY A 226 -10.38 -6.96 -4.97
CA GLY A 226 -11.49 -6.04 -4.76
C GLY A 226 -12.62 -6.69 -3.99
N MET A 227 -13.35 -5.88 -3.23
CA MET A 227 -14.43 -6.32 -2.36
C MET A 227 -15.64 -5.38 -2.48
N PHE A 228 -16.77 -5.94 -2.86
CA PHE A 228 -18.02 -5.23 -3.03
C PHE A 228 -18.81 -5.16 -1.71
N LEU A 229 -19.14 -3.94 -1.29
CA LEU A 229 -19.90 -3.64 -0.07
C LEU A 229 -21.32 -3.25 -0.45
N ASP A 230 -22.24 -4.20 -0.30
CA ASP A 230 -23.65 -4.09 -0.67
C ASP A 230 -24.57 -3.74 0.51
N GLY A 231 -24.01 -3.54 1.70
CA GLY A 231 -24.75 -3.34 2.94
C GLY A 231 -25.22 -4.63 3.61
N SER A 232 -24.93 -5.81 3.06
CA SER A 232 -25.30 -7.09 3.70
C SER A 232 -24.49 -7.36 4.97
N THR A 233 -25.02 -8.20 5.86
CA THR A 233 -24.23 -8.74 6.99
C THR A 233 -23.12 -9.66 6.51
N LYS A 234 -23.29 -10.31 5.34
CA LYS A 234 -22.24 -11.14 4.75
C LYS A 234 -21.01 -10.33 4.37
N ALA A 235 -21.20 -9.12 3.86
CA ALA A 235 -20.11 -8.20 3.60
C ALA A 235 -19.36 -7.80 4.90
N ASP A 236 -20.04 -7.64 6.05
CA ASP A 236 -19.37 -7.36 7.33
C ASP A 236 -18.44 -8.51 7.77
N GLU A 237 -18.88 -9.76 7.59
CA GLU A 237 -18.05 -10.94 7.87
C GLU A 237 -16.84 -10.98 6.94
N ASN A 238 -17.06 -10.78 5.64
CA ASN A 238 -16.00 -10.80 4.63
C ASN A 238 -14.97 -9.69 4.87
N ILE A 239 -15.41 -8.47 5.22
CA ILE A 239 -14.53 -7.34 5.58
C ILE A 239 -13.58 -7.76 6.72
N GLN A 240 -14.13 -8.30 7.81
CA GLN A 240 -13.35 -8.67 8.99
C GLN A 240 -12.36 -9.78 8.69
N GLN A 241 -12.76 -10.80 7.94
CA GLN A 241 -11.89 -11.94 7.63
C GLN A 241 -10.78 -11.58 6.63
N MET A 242 -11.15 -10.97 5.51
CA MET A 242 -10.22 -10.73 4.42
C MET A 242 -9.27 -9.58 4.72
N LEU A 243 -9.74 -8.43 5.23
CA LEU A 243 -8.83 -7.31 5.56
C LEU A 243 -7.94 -7.60 6.77
N TYR A 244 -8.34 -8.52 7.66
CA TYR A 244 -7.45 -9.03 8.70
C TYR A 244 -6.25 -9.75 8.07
N TRP A 245 -6.52 -10.69 7.15
CA TRP A 245 -5.49 -11.50 6.50
C TRP A 245 -4.62 -10.68 5.54
N ASP A 246 -5.23 -9.84 4.69
CA ASP A 246 -4.53 -9.01 3.68
C ASP A 246 -3.48 -8.09 4.28
N VAL A 247 -3.59 -7.75 5.57
CA VAL A 247 -2.60 -6.94 6.28
C VAL A 247 -1.66 -7.79 7.13
N ILE A 248 -2.21 -8.70 7.97
CA ILE A 248 -1.38 -9.43 8.93
C ILE A 248 -0.47 -10.46 8.28
N ASN A 249 -0.80 -10.97 7.09
CA ASN A 249 0.08 -11.85 6.33
C ASN A 249 1.48 -11.22 6.14
N GLY A 250 1.55 -10.00 5.61
CA GLY A 250 2.80 -9.29 5.37
C GLY A 250 3.44 -8.71 6.63
N VAL A 251 2.64 -8.28 7.62
CA VAL A 251 3.20 -7.84 8.93
C VAL A 251 3.90 -9.01 9.66
N SER A 252 3.40 -10.23 9.47
CA SER A 252 3.94 -11.43 10.13
C SER A 252 5.11 -12.05 9.38
N ARG A 253 5.28 -11.72 8.09
CA ARG A 253 6.38 -12.19 7.25
C ARG A 253 7.63 -11.36 7.51
#